data_AF-A0A2P9AUH9-F1
#
_entry.id   AF-A0A2P9AUH9-F1
#
_cell.length_a   1.000
_cell.length_b   1.000
_cell.length_c   1.000
_cell.angle_alpha   90.00
_cell.angle_beta   90.00
_cell.angle_gamma   90.00
#
_symmetry.space_group_name_H-M   'P 1'
#
loop_
_entity.id
_entity.type
_entity.pdbx_description
1 polymer ?
#
loop_
_entity_poly.entity_id
_entity_poly.type
_entity_poly.pdbx_seq_one_letter_code
_entity_poly.pdbx_strand_id
1 'polypeptide(L)'
;MAMTADQLPDDPDALKAMVLARDVENARLIQIIKELQRHRFGRRAETLPEDQLLLGLEEAEQIEAAGDEEQAQTALGERQAPVAKRRANRGGLPPHLPRVRWSSTSRIMPARAAAMACIGSART
;
A
#
# COMPACT_ATOMS: atom_id res chain seq x y z
N MET A 1 -2.98 30.26 -1.33
CA MET A 1 -2.19 31.46 -1.65
C MET A 1 -2.18 32.34 -0.41
N ALA A 2 -1.03 32.49 0.24
CA ALA A 2 -0.89 33.40 1.38
C ALA A 2 -0.72 34.83 0.87
N MET A 3 -1.44 35.80 1.45
CA MET A 3 -1.19 37.22 1.19
C MET A 3 0.22 37.56 1.70
N THR A 4 1.02 38.22 0.87
CA THR A 4 2.37 38.67 1.27
C THR A 4 2.30 40.07 1.90
N ALA A 5 3.28 40.43 2.73
CA ALA A 5 3.31 41.71 3.44
C ALA A 5 3.16 42.92 2.51
N ASP A 6 3.71 42.85 1.30
CA ASP A 6 3.66 43.91 0.28
C ASP A 6 2.26 44.15 -0.31
N GLN A 7 1.28 43.29 -0.01
CA GLN A 7 -0.10 43.40 -0.49
C GLN A 7 -1.05 43.99 0.57
N LEU A 8 -0.53 44.30 1.76
CA LEU A 8 -1.32 44.86 2.84
C LEU A 8 -1.42 46.39 2.68
N PRO A 9 -2.58 46.98 2.99
CA PRO A 9 -2.69 48.43 3.11
C PRO A 9 -1.78 48.96 4.23
N ASP A 10 -1.12 50.10 4.01
CA ASP A 10 -0.32 50.78 5.04
C ASP A 10 -1.17 51.52 6.09
N ASP A 11 -2.47 51.69 5.82
CA ASP A 11 -3.40 52.37 6.72
C ASP A 11 -3.81 51.45 7.90
N PRO A 12 -3.56 51.87 9.16
CA PRO A 12 -3.88 51.05 10.33
C PRO A 12 -5.38 50.76 10.48
N ASP A 13 -6.26 51.65 10.02
CA ASP A 13 -7.70 51.43 10.13
C ASP A 13 -8.21 50.44 9.08
N ALA A 14 -7.69 50.49 7.85
CA ALA A 14 -7.89 49.44 6.85
C ALA A 14 -7.41 48.06 7.33
N LEU A 15 -6.24 47.99 7.99
CA LEU A 15 -5.73 46.74 8.56
C LEU A 15 -6.63 46.17 9.65
N LYS A 16 -7.11 47.01 10.59
CA LYS A 16 -8.06 46.57 11.62
C LYS A 16 -9.34 46.02 11.00
N ALA A 17 -9.88 46.68 9.99
CA ALA A 17 -11.08 46.22 9.29
C ALA A 17 -10.88 44.86 8.62
N MET A 18 -9.72 44.64 7.98
CA MET A 18 -9.37 43.34 7.40
C MET A 18 -9.25 42.24 8.46
N VAL A 19 -8.60 42.51 9.60
CA VAL A 19 -8.47 41.55 10.71
C VAL A 19 -9.85 41.18 11.25
N LEU A 20 -10.71 42.16 11.52
CA LEU A 20 -12.07 41.91 12.00
C LEU A 20 -12.89 41.07 11.00
N ALA A 21 -12.78 41.37 9.71
CA ALA A 21 -13.44 40.58 8.67
C ALA A 21 -12.92 39.13 8.64
N ARG A 22 -11.62 38.92 8.85
CA ARG A 22 -11.01 37.59 8.96
C ARG A 22 -11.44 36.85 10.21
N ASP A 23 -11.57 37.52 11.34
CA ASP A 23 -12.03 36.92 12.59
C ASP A 23 -13.49 36.45 12.49
N VAL A 24 -14.35 37.23 11.83
CA VAL A 24 -15.74 36.84 11.56
C VAL A 24 -15.80 35.61 10.65
N GLU A 25 -15.02 35.60 9.56
CA GLU A 25 -14.98 34.44 8.66
C GLU A 25 -14.38 33.21 9.35
N ASN A 26 -13.31 33.36 10.14
CA ASN A 26 -12.74 32.28 10.93
C ASN A 26 -13.75 31.72 11.93
N ALA A 27 -14.50 32.56 12.64
CA ALA A 27 -15.54 32.12 13.56
C ALA A 27 -16.64 31.32 12.85
N ARG A 28 -17.04 31.76 11.65
CA ARG A 28 -17.99 31.04 10.79
C ARG A 28 -17.45 29.68 10.34
N LEU A 29 -16.20 29.63 9.87
CA LEU A 29 -15.57 28.38 9.44
C LEU A 29 -15.44 27.39 10.60
N ILE A 30 -15.06 27.87 11.78
CA ILE A 30 -15.00 27.06 13.00
C ILE A 30 -16.39 26.49 13.36
N GLN A 31 -17.45 27.28 13.22
CA GLN A 31 -18.83 26.82 13.43
C GLN A 31 -19.19 25.69 12.47
N ILE A 32 -18.90 25.84 11.18
CA ILE A 32 -19.16 24.83 10.14
C ILE A 32 -18.39 23.54 10.44
N ILE A 33 -17.10 23.65 10.79
CA ILE A 33 -16.27 22.48 11.14
C ILE A 33 -16.87 21.75 12.35
N LYS A 34 -17.30 22.48 13.38
CA LYS A 34 -17.95 21.89 14.56
C LYS A 34 -19.26 21.18 14.20
N GLU A 35 -20.05 21.72 13.29
CA GLU A 35 -21.29 21.07 12.81
C GLU A 35 -20.99 19.79 12.03
N LEU A 36 -20.00 19.81 11.14
CA LEU A 36 -19.56 18.62 10.40
C LEU A 36 -19.00 17.54 11.32
N GLN A 37 -18.20 17.93 12.33
CA GLN A 37 -17.68 17.01 13.34
C GLN A 37 -18.79 16.42 14.20
N ARG A 38 -19.78 17.22 14.63
CA ARG A 38 -20.96 16.73 15.35
C ARG A 38 -21.78 15.74 14.53
N HIS A 39 -21.88 15.93 13.21
CA HIS A 39 -22.57 14.98 12.34
C HIS A 39 -21.81 13.67 12.19
N ARG A 40 -20.48 13.70 12.13
CA ARG A 40 -19.62 12.50 12.00
C ARG A 40 -19.49 11.71 13.30
N PHE A 41 -19.27 12.40 14.42
CA PHE A 41 -18.89 11.78 15.69
C PHE A 41 -19.99 11.89 16.78
N GLY A 42 -21.05 12.67 16.55
CA GLY A 42 -22.18 12.85 17.48
C GLY A 42 -22.01 13.97 18.51
N ARG A 43 -23.08 14.25 19.29
CA ARG A 43 -23.10 15.27 20.37
C ARG A 43 -22.16 14.95 21.56
N ARG A 44 -21.71 13.71 21.67
CA ARG A 44 -20.83 13.19 22.73
C ARG A 44 -19.54 12.61 22.15
N ALA A 45 -19.03 13.22 21.09
CA ALA A 45 -17.69 12.94 20.64
C ALA A 45 -16.73 13.38 21.75
N GLU A 46 -16.40 12.48 22.67
CA GLU A 46 -15.29 12.69 23.58
C GLU A 46 -14.06 12.92 22.70
N THR A 47 -13.32 13.99 22.95
CA THR A 47 -12.05 14.21 22.26
C THR A 47 -11.16 13.05 22.66
N LEU A 48 -10.95 12.15 21.72
CA LEU A 48 -10.18 10.94 21.95
C LEU A 48 -8.72 11.36 22.21
N PRO A 49 -8.10 10.93 23.32
CA PRO A 49 -6.69 11.22 23.57
C PRO A 49 -5.84 10.71 22.40
N GLU A 50 -4.72 11.39 22.13
CA GLU A 50 -3.89 11.15 20.94
C GLU A 50 -3.47 9.69 20.78
N ASP A 51 -3.08 9.04 21.88
CA ASP A 51 -2.71 7.62 21.89
C ASP A 51 -3.85 6.70 21.41
N GLN A 52 -5.10 7.02 21.75
CA GLN A 52 -6.26 6.24 21.30
C GLN A 52 -6.61 6.53 19.83
N LEU A 53 -6.30 7.73 19.31
CA LEU A 53 -6.44 8.03 17.88
C LEU A 53 -5.40 7.25 17.07
N LEU A 54 -4.16 7.22 17.52
CA LEU A 54 -3.08 6.46 16.87
C LEU A 54 -3.41 4.97 16.82
N LEU A 55 -3.91 4.40 17.91
CA LEU A 55 -4.37 3.00 17.93
C LEU A 55 -5.48 2.75 16.89
N GLY A 56 -6.47 3.64 16.78
CA GLY A 56 -7.53 3.51 15.78
C GLY A 56 -7.04 3.61 14.33
N LEU A 57 -5.96 4.35 14.07
CA LEU A 57 -5.31 4.40 12.77
C LEU A 57 -4.53 3.11 12.48
N GLU A 58 -3.80 2.58 13.46
CA GLU A 58 -3.11 1.30 13.33
C GLU A 58 -4.09 0.15 13.02
N GLU A 59 -5.26 0.12 13.67
CA GLU A 59 -6.31 -0.86 13.37
C GLU A 59 -6.84 -0.73 11.93
N ALA A 60 -7.04 0.50 11.44
CA ALA A 60 -7.48 0.73 10.07
C ALA A 60 -6.43 0.28 9.05
N GLU A 61 -5.15 0.58 9.29
CA GLU A 61 -4.03 0.13 8.45
C GLU A 61 -3.92 -1.40 8.43
N GLN A 62 -4.14 -2.08 9.56
CA GLN A 62 -4.15 -3.54 9.62
C GLN A 62 -5.30 -4.15 8.80
N ILE A 63 -6.48 -3.55 8.83
CA ILE A 63 -7.63 -4.00 8.02
C ILE A 63 -7.32 -3.86 6.53
N GLU A 64 -6.74 -2.74 6.11
CA GLU A 64 -6.32 -2.53 4.73
C GLU A 64 -5.27 -3.56 4.30
N ALA A 65 -4.22 -3.76 5.12
CA ALA A 65 -3.19 -4.75 4.86
C ALA A 65 -3.74 -6.18 4.76
N ALA A 66 -4.69 -6.55 5.63
CA ALA A 66 -5.35 -7.86 5.56
C ALA A 66 -6.16 -8.03 4.27
N GLY A 67 -6.84 -6.98 3.82
CA GLY A 67 -7.54 -6.96 2.53
C GLY A 67 -6.59 -7.12 1.35
N ASP A 68 -5.45 -6.45 1.38
CA ASP A 68 -4.40 -6.56 0.36
C ASP A 68 -3.76 -7.95 0.35
N GLU A 69 -3.53 -8.55 1.53
CA GLU A 69 -3.05 -9.93 1.65
C GLU A 69 -4.04 -10.94 1.05
N GLU A 70 -5.34 -10.80 1.33
CA GLU A 70 -6.37 -11.69 0.77
C GLU A 70 -6.43 -11.58 -0.76
N GLN A 71 -6.33 -10.36 -1.31
CA GLN A 71 -6.22 -10.14 -2.74
C GLN A 71 -4.94 -10.76 -3.33
N ALA A 72 -3.80 -10.61 -2.66
CA ALA A 72 -2.54 -11.19 -3.08
C ALA A 72 -2.60 -12.73 -3.10
N GLN A 73 -3.19 -13.35 -2.06
CA GLN A 73 -3.38 -14.80 -1.99
C GLN A 73 -4.30 -15.31 -3.10
N THR A 74 -5.38 -14.58 -3.38
CA THR A 74 -6.30 -14.89 -4.48
C THR A 74 -5.55 -14.86 -5.82
N ALA A 75 -4.79 -13.81 -6.08
CA ALA A 75 -3.97 -13.67 -7.29
C ALA A 75 -2.89 -14.77 -7.41
N LEU A 76 -2.30 -15.21 -6.29
CA LEU A 76 -1.38 -16.35 -6.26
C LEU A 76 -2.10 -17.66 -6.61
N GLY A 77 -3.29 -17.89 -6.07
CA GLY A 77 -4.14 -19.05 -6.38
C GLY A 77 -4.48 -19.12 -7.88
N GLU A 78 -4.89 -18.00 -8.46
CA GLU A 78 -5.17 -17.88 -9.90
C GLU A 78 -3.95 -18.18 -10.77
N ARG A 79 -2.76 -17.71 -10.36
CA ARG A 79 -1.50 -18.01 -11.06
C ARG A 79 -1.10 -19.48 -10.94
N GLN A 80 -1.38 -20.13 -9.80
CA GLN A 80 -1.03 -21.52 -9.54
C GLN A 80 -1.99 -22.52 -10.22
N ALA A 81 -3.26 -22.18 -10.36
CA ALA A 81 -4.29 -23.03 -10.99
C ALA A 81 -3.89 -23.61 -12.38
N PRO A 82 -3.39 -22.83 -13.36
CA PRO A 82 -2.97 -23.37 -14.64
C PRO A 82 -1.71 -24.24 -14.53
N VAL A 83 -0.80 -23.94 -13.61
CA VAL A 83 0.41 -24.75 -13.36
C VAL A 83 0.04 -26.11 -12.77
N ALA A 84 -0.90 -26.15 -11.81
CA ALA A 84 -1.43 -27.37 -11.23
C ALA A 84 -2.12 -28.26 -12.29
N LYS A 85 -2.97 -27.66 -13.14
CA LYS A 85 -3.64 -28.37 -14.24
C LYS A 85 -2.65 -28.99 -15.23
N ARG A 86 -1.59 -28.26 -15.60
CA ARG A 86 -0.53 -28.79 -16.47
C ARG A 86 0.22 -29.97 -15.83
N ARG A 87 0.49 -29.92 -14.51
CA ARG A 87 1.16 -31.01 -13.80
C ARG A 87 0.31 -32.28 -13.73
N ALA A 88 -1.00 -32.15 -13.48
CA ALA A 88 -1.92 -33.29 -13.46
C ALA A 88 -1.98 -34.01 -14.83
N ASN A 89 -1.91 -33.26 -15.93
CA ASN A 89 -2.00 -33.79 -17.29
C ASN A 89 -0.68 -34.34 -17.86
N ARG A 90 0.43 -34.38 -17.09
CA ARG A 90 1.72 -34.91 -17.59
C ARG A 90 1.77 -36.43 -17.71
N GLY A 91 0.79 -37.14 -17.15
CA GLY A 91 0.79 -38.60 -17.12
C GLY A 91 1.96 -39.17 -16.31
N GLY A 92 1.88 -40.46 -16.00
CA GLY A 92 3.00 -41.18 -15.38
C GLY A 92 4.07 -41.51 -16.42
N LEU A 93 5.34 -41.59 -16.00
CA LEU A 93 6.42 -42.07 -16.86
C LEU A 93 6.09 -43.50 -17.34
N PRO A 94 6.04 -43.76 -18.66
CA PRO A 94 5.78 -45.08 -19.22
C PRO A 94 6.63 -46.20 -18.58
N PRO A 95 6.10 -47.43 -18.46
CA PRO A 95 6.74 -48.51 -17.69
C PRO A 95 8.06 -49.01 -18.28
N HIS A 96 8.29 -48.81 -19.58
CA HIS A 96 9.51 -49.20 -20.27
C HIS A 96 10.65 -48.17 -20.13
N LEU A 97 10.39 -47.01 -19.51
CA LEU A 97 11.41 -45.99 -19.27
C LEU A 97 11.98 -46.13 -17.84
N PRO A 98 13.31 -45.97 -17.66
CA PRO A 98 13.95 -46.15 -16.36
C PRO A 98 13.49 -45.07 -15.36
N ARG A 99 13.00 -45.51 -14.20
CA ARG A 99 12.65 -44.64 -13.07
C ARG A 99 13.87 -44.42 -12.20
N VAL A 100 14.76 -43.51 -12.61
CA VAL A 100 15.98 -43.21 -11.85
C VAL A 100 15.61 -42.44 -10.58
N ARG A 101 15.78 -43.08 -9.42
CA ARG A 101 15.66 -42.43 -8.10
C ARG A 101 17.04 -41.89 -7.73
N TRP A 102 17.21 -40.57 -7.76
CA TRP A 102 18.42 -39.94 -7.26
C TRP A 102 18.47 -40.08 -5.73
N SER A 103 19.27 -41.02 -5.22
CA SER A 103 19.61 -41.06 -3.81
C SER A 103 20.71 -40.03 -3.56
N SER A 104 20.42 -39.04 -2.72
CA SER A 104 21.39 -38.02 -2.31
C SER A 104 22.58 -38.57 -1.51
N THR A 105 22.59 -39.88 -1.22
CA THR A 105 23.60 -40.53 -0.38
C THR A 105 24.96 -40.70 -1.08
N SER A 106 25.05 -40.75 -2.42
CA SER A 106 26.36 -40.71 -3.06
C SER A 106 26.72 -39.27 -3.43
N ARG A 107 27.54 -38.67 -2.57
CA ARG A 107 28.28 -37.44 -2.86
C ARG A 107 29.31 -37.74 -3.96
N ILE A 108 28.86 -37.85 -5.21
CA ILE A 108 29.71 -37.72 -6.38
C ILE A 108 29.25 -36.45 -7.08
N MET A 109 29.90 -35.35 -6.71
CA MET A 109 29.87 -34.13 -7.50
C MET A 109 30.53 -34.41 -8.84
N PRO A 110 29.86 -34.24 -10.00
CA PRO A 110 30.61 -34.04 -11.22
C PRO A 110 31.34 -32.70 -11.05
N ALA A 111 32.66 -32.76 -11.22
CA ALA A 111 33.50 -31.59 -11.32
C ALA A 111 32.91 -30.59 -12.32
N ARG A 112 32.81 -29.36 -11.85
CA ARG A 112 32.61 -28.12 -12.58
C ARG A 112 33.21 -28.16 -14.00
N ALA A 113 32.34 -28.08 -15.01
CA ALA A 113 32.61 -27.52 -16.33
C ALA A 113 31.49 -26.49 -16.57
N ALA A 114 31.62 -25.20 -16.26
CA ALA A 114 32.48 -24.24 -16.95
C ALA A 114 32.46 -24.43 -18.47
N ALA A 115 31.34 -24.06 -19.10
CA ALA A 115 31.31 -23.57 -20.47
C ALA A 115 30.37 -22.35 -20.53
N MET A 116 31.02 -21.19 -20.60
CA MET A 116 30.63 -19.89 -21.17
C MET A 116 29.13 -19.62 -21.41
N ALA A 117 28.52 -18.59 -20.81
CA ALA A 117 28.68 -17.18 -21.18
C ALA A 117 28.40 -16.87 -22.67
N CYS A 118 27.31 -16.11 -22.91
CA CYS A 118 26.98 -15.33 -24.11
C CYS A 118 26.65 -16.17 -25.36
N ILE A 119 25.52 -15.98 -26.05
CA ILE A 119 25.26 -14.84 -26.92
C ILE A 119 23.74 -14.59 -27.02
N GLY A 120 23.28 -13.50 -26.42
CA GLY A 120 22.26 -12.66 -27.06
C GLY A 120 23.01 -11.62 -27.88
N SER A 121 22.98 -11.77 -29.21
CA SER A 121 23.20 -10.74 -30.23
C SER A 121 23.48 -11.43 -31.57
N ALA A 122 22.45 -11.49 -32.41
CA ALA A 122 22.67 -11.40 -33.85
C ALA A 122 22.38 -9.94 -34.26
N ARG A 123 23.46 -9.21 -34.50
CA ARG A 123 23.79 -8.59 -35.79
C ARG A 123 22.88 -7.43 -36.25
N THR A 124 23.30 -6.19 -35.99
CA THR A 124 23.80 -5.15 -36.93
C THR A 124 23.93 -3.83 -36.18
#